data_AF-A0A538HX54-F1
#
_entry.id   AF-A0A538HX54-F1
#
_cell.length_a   1.000
_cell.length_b   1.000
_cell.length_c   1.000
_cell.angle_alpha   90.00
_cell.angle_beta   90.00
_cell.angle_gamma   90.00
#
_symmetry.space_group_name_H-M   'P 1'
#
loop_
_entity.id
_entity.type
_entity.pdbx_description
1 polymer ?
#
loop_
_entity_poly.entity_id
_entity_poly.type
_entity_poly.pdbx_seq_one_letter_code
_entity_poly.pdbx_strand_id
1 'polypeptide(L)'
;MSLQRALELAERGRGTTHPNPVVGCVIAQHGDVVGEGWHERAGGPHAEVVALERAGERSRGATVHVTMEPCSHHGRTPPCADALIAAGVARVVIGSPDPNPGARGGAEVLAAAGIDVEFANGELAFACRAQNEAWRTWITSRRPFVIFKAAVTLDGRMAVRGRRWISGEESRRRVHELRARVDAVVVGMGTVRADDPQLTARGVKVTRQPRRIAFGRGPLPDGSQLELLNGAVAEELRGLAEGGVQSLLLEGGPTLAASFFADDFVDKVLLFVAPTAGDGGGVRLPAFADPMRLSRLRAERSGEDVLLTAYVHEP
;
A
#
# COMPACT_ATOMS: atom_id res chain seq x y z
N MET A 1 -24.92 -5.21 5.65
CA MET A 1 -24.65 -4.27 4.53
C MET A 1 -23.66 -3.28 5.03
N SER A 2 -22.50 -3.20 4.40
CA SER A 2 -21.32 -2.82 5.16
C SER A 2 -20.22 -2.23 4.32
N LEU A 3 -19.37 -1.50 5.04
CA LEU A 3 -18.06 -1.02 4.62
C LEU A 3 -17.16 -2.10 3.98
N GLN A 4 -17.37 -3.39 4.28
CA GLN A 4 -16.69 -4.49 3.57
C GLN A 4 -17.00 -4.49 2.07
N ARG A 5 -18.27 -4.26 1.69
CA ARG A 5 -18.65 -4.17 0.29
C ARG A 5 -18.06 -2.92 -0.37
N ALA A 6 -18.01 -1.81 0.36
CA ALA A 6 -17.37 -0.59 -0.11
C ALA A 6 -15.86 -0.83 -0.39
N LEU A 7 -15.16 -1.61 0.45
CA LEU A 7 -13.77 -2.03 0.19
C LEU A 7 -13.63 -2.81 -1.12
N GLU A 8 -14.51 -3.78 -1.36
CA GLU A 8 -14.50 -4.55 -2.61
C GLU A 8 -14.74 -3.68 -3.85
N LEU A 9 -15.64 -2.69 -3.74
CA LEU A 9 -15.91 -1.74 -4.82
C LEU A 9 -14.70 -0.84 -5.10
N ALA A 10 -14.04 -0.34 -4.04
CA ALA A 10 -12.86 0.51 -4.18
C ALA A 10 -11.74 -0.18 -4.98
N GLU A 11 -11.54 -1.49 -4.81
CA GLU A 11 -10.54 -2.25 -5.57
C GLU A 11 -10.73 -2.20 -7.09
N ARG A 12 -11.94 -1.90 -7.57
CA ARG A 12 -12.22 -1.72 -9.01
C ARG A 12 -11.54 -0.49 -9.61
N GLY A 13 -11.19 0.50 -8.78
CA GLY A 13 -10.41 1.68 -9.20
C GLY A 13 -8.89 1.46 -9.18
N ARG A 14 -8.40 0.29 -8.73
CA ARG A 14 -6.97 0.06 -8.58
C ARG A 14 -6.26 0.13 -9.94
N GLY A 15 -5.28 1.02 -10.02
CA GLY A 15 -4.47 1.25 -11.22
C GLY A 15 -5.05 2.28 -12.20
N THR A 16 -6.23 2.83 -11.94
CA THR A 16 -6.87 3.85 -12.79
C THR A 16 -7.09 5.18 -12.08
N THR A 17 -7.05 5.21 -10.74
CA THR A 17 -7.27 6.43 -9.94
C THR A 17 -6.05 7.31 -9.76
N HIS A 18 -4.83 6.85 -10.07
CA HIS A 18 -3.60 7.61 -9.81
C HIS A 18 -3.69 9.05 -10.36
N PRO A 19 -3.32 10.09 -9.58
CA PRO A 19 -2.69 10.03 -8.25
C PRO A 19 -3.66 9.94 -7.05
N ASN A 20 -4.97 9.85 -7.29
CA ASN A 20 -6.00 9.80 -6.26
C ASN A 20 -6.07 8.42 -5.57
N PRO A 21 -6.58 8.36 -4.32
CA PRO A 21 -6.80 7.10 -3.63
C PRO A 21 -7.93 6.30 -4.29
N VAL A 22 -7.98 4.99 -4.02
CA VAL A 22 -9.17 4.20 -4.30
C VAL A 22 -10.19 4.40 -3.18
N VAL A 23 -11.43 4.67 -3.55
CA VAL A 23 -12.54 4.87 -2.60
C VAL A 23 -13.75 4.12 -3.13
N GLY A 24 -14.47 3.48 -2.21
CA GLY A 24 -15.74 2.82 -2.49
C GLY A 24 -16.81 3.33 -1.54
N CYS A 25 -18.05 3.33 -2.01
CA CYS A 25 -19.22 3.81 -1.29
C CYS A 25 -20.42 2.89 -1.54
N VAL A 26 -21.17 2.61 -0.49
CA VAL A 26 -22.44 1.86 -0.53
C VAL A 26 -23.48 2.66 0.23
N ILE A 27 -24.66 2.83 -0.36
CA ILE A 27 -25.82 3.45 0.27
C ILE A 27 -26.87 2.37 0.53
N ALA A 28 -27.30 2.25 1.78
CA ALA A 28 -28.29 1.28 2.21
C ALA A 28 -29.50 1.96 2.87
N GLN A 29 -30.69 1.51 2.50
CA GLN A 29 -31.97 1.99 3.02
C GLN A 29 -32.81 0.77 3.43
N HIS A 30 -33.37 0.78 4.65
CA HIS A 30 -34.20 -0.31 5.17
C HIS A 30 -33.57 -1.71 5.09
N GLY A 31 -32.24 -1.79 5.13
CA GLY A 31 -31.53 -3.06 5.00
C GLY A 31 -31.42 -3.58 3.57
N ASP A 32 -31.61 -2.73 2.55
CA ASP A 32 -31.32 -3.00 1.13
C ASP A 32 -30.24 -2.05 0.58
N VAL A 33 -29.38 -2.55 -0.30
CA VAL A 33 -28.42 -1.70 -1.04
C VAL A 33 -29.17 -0.97 -2.15
N VAL A 34 -29.20 0.35 -2.07
CA VAL A 34 -29.89 1.21 -3.05
C VAL A 34 -28.93 1.93 -3.99
N GLY A 35 -27.65 2.06 -3.62
CA GLY A 35 -26.61 2.64 -4.47
C GLY A 35 -25.23 2.08 -4.15
N GLU A 36 -24.40 1.90 -5.18
CA GLU A 36 -23.01 1.47 -5.07
C GLU A 36 -22.13 2.36 -5.94
N GLY A 37 -20.97 2.78 -5.46
CA GLY A 37 -20.06 3.63 -6.23
C GLY A 37 -18.60 3.35 -5.88
N TRP A 38 -17.71 3.65 -6.82
CA TRP A 38 -16.28 3.70 -6.59
C TRP A 38 -15.66 4.80 -7.43
N HIS A 39 -14.51 5.31 -7.00
CA HIS A 39 -13.76 6.28 -7.81
C HIS A 39 -13.08 5.56 -8.97
N GLU A 40 -13.53 5.81 -10.20
CA GLU A 40 -13.04 5.09 -11.38
C GLU A 40 -11.71 5.63 -11.92
N ARG A 41 -11.52 6.95 -11.90
CA ARG A 41 -10.34 7.61 -12.48
C ARG A 41 -10.13 9.01 -11.92
N ALA A 42 -8.89 9.47 -11.90
CA ALA A 42 -8.56 10.84 -11.48
C ALA A 42 -9.37 11.88 -12.28
N GLY A 43 -9.97 12.84 -11.57
CA GLY A 43 -10.82 13.88 -12.16
C GLY A 43 -12.24 13.42 -12.57
N GLY A 44 -12.57 12.13 -12.44
CA GLY A 44 -13.94 11.65 -12.49
C GLY A 44 -14.69 11.86 -11.16
N PRO A 45 -15.99 11.54 -11.11
CA PRO A 45 -16.77 11.62 -9.87
C PRO A 45 -16.18 10.73 -8.76
N HIS A 46 -16.35 11.18 -7.53
CA HIS A 46 -15.99 10.40 -6.35
C HIS A 46 -17.00 9.28 -6.10
N ALA A 47 -16.63 8.30 -5.27
CA ALA A 47 -17.43 7.12 -5.02
C ALA A 47 -18.82 7.47 -4.46
N GLU A 48 -18.89 8.46 -3.59
CA GLU A 48 -20.09 8.96 -2.93
C GLU A 48 -21.06 9.54 -3.95
N VAL A 49 -20.56 10.35 -4.90
CA VAL A 49 -21.37 10.94 -5.97
C VAL A 49 -21.98 9.85 -6.84
N VAL A 50 -21.18 8.87 -7.28
CA VAL A 50 -21.67 7.74 -8.09
C VAL A 50 -22.70 6.91 -7.32
N ALA A 51 -22.49 6.67 -6.03
CA ALA A 51 -23.43 5.93 -5.21
C ALA A 51 -24.75 6.68 -5.01
N LEU A 52 -24.70 8.01 -4.80
CA LEU A 52 -25.87 8.88 -4.70
C LEU A 52 -26.67 8.91 -6.00
N GLU A 53 -26.01 9.06 -7.15
CA GLU A 53 -26.66 9.03 -8.47
C GLU A 53 -27.44 7.73 -8.70
N ARG A 54 -26.87 6.58 -8.30
CA ARG A 54 -27.53 5.28 -8.44
C ARG A 54 -28.65 5.06 -7.41
N ALA A 55 -28.51 5.65 -6.22
CA ALA A 55 -29.55 5.61 -5.19
C ALA A 55 -30.77 6.45 -5.58
N GLY A 56 -30.56 7.62 -6.18
CA GLY A 56 -31.59 8.61 -6.45
C GLY A 56 -32.30 9.03 -5.15
N GLU A 57 -33.61 9.28 -5.20
CA GLU A 57 -34.40 9.66 -4.02
C GLU A 57 -34.34 8.65 -2.86
N ARG A 58 -33.93 7.40 -3.11
CA ARG A 58 -33.77 6.38 -2.06
C ARG A 58 -32.57 6.64 -1.14
N SER A 59 -31.71 7.64 -1.43
CA SER A 59 -30.65 8.06 -0.53
C SER A 59 -31.16 8.88 0.67
N ARG A 60 -32.35 9.48 0.56
CA ARG A 60 -32.91 10.31 1.63
C ARG A 60 -33.23 9.46 2.85
N GLY A 61 -32.65 9.81 3.99
CA GLY A 61 -32.75 9.04 5.23
C GLY A 61 -31.89 7.77 5.27
N ALA A 62 -31.02 7.55 4.27
CA ALA A 62 -30.22 6.33 4.15
C ALA A 62 -28.96 6.36 5.00
N THR A 63 -28.35 5.18 5.15
CA THR A 63 -27.00 5.02 5.71
C THR A 63 -25.99 4.88 4.58
N VAL A 64 -24.93 5.67 4.64
CA VAL A 64 -23.81 5.64 3.70
C VAL A 64 -22.64 4.93 4.36
N HIS A 65 -22.02 3.98 3.67
CA HIS A 65 -20.77 3.33 4.09
C HIS A 65 -19.69 3.68 3.08
N VAL A 66 -18.63 4.37 3.52
CA VAL A 66 -17.57 4.87 2.64
C VAL A 66 -16.19 4.51 3.20
N THR A 67 -15.27 4.06 2.35
CA THR A 67 -13.96 3.54 2.80
C THR A 67 -13.01 4.60 3.33
N MET A 68 -13.20 5.86 2.94
CA MET A 68 -12.41 7.01 3.37
C MET A 68 -13.34 8.18 3.66
N GLU A 69 -12.93 9.07 4.56
CA GLU A 69 -13.69 10.26 4.92
C GLU A 69 -14.08 11.07 3.67
N PRO A 70 -15.37 11.46 3.53
CA PRO A 70 -15.81 12.30 2.43
C PRO A 70 -15.05 13.63 2.40
N CYS A 71 -14.65 14.09 1.21
CA CYS A 71 -13.92 15.35 1.11
C CYS A 71 -14.80 16.56 1.49
N SER A 72 -14.16 17.55 2.14
CA SER A 72 -14.78 18.81 2.59
C SER A 72 -14.35 20.05 1.78
N HIS A 73 -13.41 19.88 0.84
CA HIS A 73 -12.81 20.96 0.09
C HIS A 73 -13.32 21.02 -1.35
N HIS A 74 -13.35 22.24 -1.90
CA HIS A 74 -13.66 22.47 -3.31
C HIS A 74 -12.40 22.22 -4.15
N GLY A 75 -12.33 21.05 -4.78
CA GLY A 75 -11.26 20.66 -5.70
C GLY A 75 -11.69 20.84 -7.17
N ARG A 76 -11.42 19.82 -8.00
CA ARG A 76 -11.95 19.74 -9.38
C ARG A 76 -13.45 19.46 -9.43
N THR A 77 -13.97 18.83 -8.37
CA THR A 77 -15.37 18.53 -8.14
C THR A 77 -15.83 19.20 -6.84
N PRO A 78 -17.14 19.48 -6.68
CA PRO A 78 -17.70 19.90 -5.40
C PRO A 78 -17.42 18.87 -4.28
N PRO A 79 -17.44 19.28 -2.99
CA PRO A 79 -17.22 18.39 -1.86
C PRO A 79 -18.27 17.28 -1.76
N CYS A 80 -17.82 16.06 -1.45
CA CYS A 80 -18.73 14.93 -1.20
C CYS A 80 -19.60 15.16 0.04
N ALA A 81 -19.06 15.82 1.08
CA ALA A 81 -19.82 16.14 2.28
C ALA A 81 -21.08 16.96 1.95
N ASP A 82 -20.95 18.00 1.11
CA ASP A 82 -22.07 18.84 0.68
C ASP A 82 -23.11 18.05 -0.12
N ALA A 83 -22.66 17.15 -1.00
CA ALA A 83 -23.55 16.28 -1.77
C ALA A 83 -24.37 15.33 -0.88
N LEU A 84 -23.74 14.76 0.16
CA LEU A 84 -24.41 13.89 1.14
C LEU A 84 -25.43 14.68 1.97
N ILE A 85 -25.10 15.91 2.38
CA ILE A 85 -26.03 16.81 3.08
C ILE A 85 -27.23 17.14 2.20
N ALA A 86 -26.98 17.54 0.95
CA ALA A 86 -28.05 17.87 0.00
C ALA A 86 -28.97 16.68 -0.28
N ALA A 87 -28.42 15.47 -0.33
CA ALA A 87 -29.17 14.22 -0.48
C ALA A 87 -30.02 13.86 0.75
N GLY A 88 -29.78 14.50 1.90
CA GLY A 88 -30.52 14.27 3.13
C GLY A 88 -30.33 12.86 3.70
N VAL A 89 -29.11 12.31 3.62
CA VAL A 89 -28.77 11.01 4.25
C VAL A 89 -28.89 11.13 5.78
N ALA A 90 -29.24 10.05 6.47
CA ALA A 90 -29.38 10.08 7.92
C ALA A 90 -28.07 9.77 8.66
N ARG A 91 -27.23 8.90 8.07
CA ARG A 91 -26.03 8.38 8.72
C ARG A 91 -24.90 8.13 7.74
N VAL A 92 -23.66 8.34 8.18
CA VAL A 92 -22.44 8.04 7.43
C VAL A 92 -21.47 7.24 8.30
N VAL A 93 -21.11 6.04 7.85
CA VAL A 93 -20.10 5.17 8.45
C VAL A 93 -18.82 5.26 7.61
N ILE A 94 -17.76 5.77 8.21
CA ILE A 94 -16.48 6.09 7.57
C ILE A 94 -15.43 5.05 7.94
N GLY A 95 -14.78 4.47 6.93
CA GLY A 95 -13.77 3.43 7.15
C GLY A 95 -12.43 3.94 7.66
N SER A 96 -11.98 5.09 7.17
CA SER A 96 -10.72 5.70 7.59
C SER A 96 -10.77 7.22 7.44
N PRO A 97 -10.09 7.97 8.33
CA PRO A 97 -9.95 9.42 8.16
C PRO A 97 -9.11 9.75 6.93
N ASP A 98 -9.43 10.86 6.26
CA ASP A 98 -8.60 11.36 5.16
C ASP A 98 -7.29 11.93 5.76
N PRO A 99 -6.11 11.38 5.40
CA PRO A 99 -4.85 11.84 5.96
C PRO A 99 -4.40 13.16 5.33
N ASN A 100 -4.99 13.60 4.22
CA ASN A 100 -4.65 14.84 3.54
C ASN A 100 -5.20 16.05 4.30
N PRO A 101 -4.35 16.94 4.84
CA PRO A 101 -4.79 18.14 5.56
C PRO A 101 -5.67 19.06 4.72
N GLY A 102 -5.52 19.04 3.39
CA GLY A 102 -6.33 19.86 2.49
C GLY A 102 -7.70 19.28 2.14
N ALA A 103 -8.01 18.04 2.55
CA ALA A 103 -9.24 17.35 2.20
C ALA A 103 -10.07 16.81 3.37
N ARG A 104 -9.45 16.64 4.55
CA ARG A 104 -10.11 16.21 5.80
C ARG A 104 -11.14 17.22 6.33
N GLY A 105 -11.95 16.79 7.30
CA GLY A 105 -12.95 17.62 7.98
C GLY A 105 -14.37 17.41 7.46
N GLY A 106 -14.56 16.47 6.52
CA GLY A 106 -15.89 16.14 6.01
C GLY A 106 -16.76 15.49 7.08
N ALA A 107 -16.17 14.69 7.98
CA ALA A 107 -16.88 14.12 9.12
C ALA A 107 -17.48 15.21 10.04
N GLU A 108 -16.71 16.28 10.29
CA GLU A 108 -17.14 17.41 11.11
C GLU A 108 -18.26 18.22 10.43
N VAL A 109 -18.13 18.47 9.12
CA VAL A 109 -19.15 19.15 8.31
C VAL A 109 -20.47 18.36 8.31
N LEU A 110 -20.40 17.04 8.12
CA LEU A 110 -21.58 16.16 8.15
C LEU A 110 -22.25 16.19 9.54
N ALA A 111 -21.47 16.05 10.61
CA ALA A 111 -21.99 16.07 11.98
C ALA A 111 -22.64 17.43 12.33
N ALA A 112 -22.04 18.54 11.90
CA ALA A 112 -22.59 19.88 12.10
C ALA A 112 -23.92 20.11 11.36
N ALA A 113 -24.14 19.39 10.25
CA ALA A 113 -25.41 19.37 9.53
C ALA A 113 -26.47 18.42 10.13
N GLY A 114 -26.16 17.77 11.26
CA GLY A 114 -27.09 16.89 11.97
C GLY A 114 -27.12 15.44 11.48
N ILE A 115 -26.14 15.02 10.66
CA ILE A 115 -26.00 13.64 10.19
C ILE A 115 -25.27 12.83 11.27
N ASP A 116 -25.73 11.60 11.53
CA ASP A 116 -25.03 10.66 12.43
C ASP A 116 -23.73 10.16 11.76
N VAL A 117 -22.58 10.44 12.36
CA VAL A 117 -21.27 10.09 11.78
C VAL A 117 -20.52 9.14 12.72
N GLU A 118 -20.11 7.99 12.17
CA GLU A 118 -19.33 6.99 12.90
C GLU A 118 -18.07 6.60 12.11
N PHE A 119 -16.93 6.53 12.79
CA PHE A 119 -15.74 5.89 12.25
C PHE A 119 -15.72 4.40 12.61
N ALA A 120 -15.45 3.55 11.62
CA ALA A 120 -15.21 2.14 11.85
C ALA A 120 -14.00 1.94 12.78
N ASN A 121 -13.96 0.78 13.45
CA ASN A 121 -12.87 0.39 14.32
C ASN A 121 -12.33 -1.02 13.97
N GLY A 122 -11.30 -1.46 14.70
CA GLY A 122 -10.75 -2.81 14.57
C GLY A 122 -10.16 -3.13 13.20
N GLU A 123 -10.31 -4.38 12.77
CA GLU A 123 -9.76 -4.90 11.51
C GLU A 123 -10.34 -4.22 10.26
N LEU A 124 -11.60 -3.78 10.32
CA LEU A 124 -12.26 -3.16 9.19
C LEU A 124 -11.73 -1.73 8.94
N ALA A 125 -11.49 -0.97 10.01
CA ALA A 125 -10.83 0.34 9.90
C ALA A 125 -9.39 0.21 9.41
N PHE A 126 -8.68 -0.81 9.90
CA PHE A 126 -7.34 -1.13 9.43
C PHE A 126 -7.34 -1.50 7.93
N ALA A 127 -8.28 -2.34 7.47
CA ALA A 127 -8.40 -2.71 6.07
C ALA A 127 -8.64 -1.49 5.16
N CYS A 128 -9.43 -0.51 5.61
CA CYS A 128 -9.65 0.76 4.90
C CYS A 128 -8.37 1.59 4.76
N ARG A 129 -7.56 1.68 5.82
CA ARG A 129 -6.26 2.36 5.74
C ARG A 129 -5.26 1.60 4.86
N ALA A 130 -5.16 0.28 5.08
CA ALA A 130 -4.25 -0.59 4.35
C ALA A 130 -4.51 -0.62 2.83
N GLN A 131 -5.77 -0.52 2.41
CA GLN A 131 -6.14 -0.45 0.98
C GLN A 131 -5.44 0.69 0.22
N ASN A 132 -5.16 1.79 0.92
CA ASN A 132 -4.48 2.97 0.40
C ASN A 132 -3.10 3.23 1.06
N GLU A 133 -2.47 2.23 1.69
CA GLU A 133 -1.22 2.41 2.48
C GLU A 133 -0.14 3.23 1.74
N ALA A 134 0.09 2.92 0.47
CA ALA A 134 1.05 3.63 -0.37
C ALA A 134 0.71 5.11 -0.56
N TRP A 135 -0.55 5.38 -0.93
CA TRP A 135 -1.03 6.74 -1.14
C TRP A 135 -1.02 7.56 0.17
N ARG A 136 -1.43 6.94 1.29
CA ARG A 136 -1.48 7.58 2.61
C ARG A 136 -0.09 8.05 3.04
N THR A 137 0.93 7.20 2.92
CA THR A 137 2.33 7.58 3.21
C THR A 137 2.84 8.64 2.22
N TRP A 138 2.55 8.48 0.94
CA TRP A 138 3.00 9.42 -0.09
C TRP A 138 2.45 10.84 0.13
N ILE A 139 1.14 10.97 0.43
CA ILE A 139 0.51 12.29 0.59
C ILE A 139 0.91 12.98 1.90
N THR A 140 1.16 12.21 2.97
CA THR A 140 1.50 12.74 4.30
C THR A 140 2.99 12.98 4.50
N SER A 141 3.80 11.97 4.20
CA SER A 141 5.24 11.94 4.49
C SER A 141 6.10 12.39 3.31
N ARG A 142 5.51 12.59 2.12
CA ARG A 142 6.24 13.00 0.90
C ARG A 142 7.38 12.04 0.52
N ARG A 143 7.17 10.74 0.81
CA ARG A 143 8.04 9.64 0.42
C ARG A 143 7.19 8.43 0.01
N PRO A 144 7.72 7.49 -0.79
CA PRO A 144 7.04 6.23 -1.06
C PRO A 144 6.84 5.42 0.22
N PHE A 145 5.78 4.61 0.25
CA PHE A 145 5.62 3.52 1.21
C PHE A 145 6.60 2.40 0.89
N VAL A 146 7.46 2.06 1.83
CA VAL A 146 8.55 1.10 1.65
C VAL A 146 8.18 -0.24 2.27
N ILE A 147 8.21 -1.24 1.42
CA ILE A 147 8.05 -2.64 1.78
C ILE A 147 9.44 -3.28 1.79
N PHE A 148 9.94 -3.68 2.95
CA PHE A 148 11.12 -4.53 3.03
C PHE A 148 10.72 -5.99 2.79
N LYS A 149 11.36 -6.64 1.81
CA LYS A 149 11.17 -8.06 1.54
C LYS A 149 12.47 -8.83 1.68
N ALA A 150 12.41 -9.92 2.44
CA ALA A 150 13.49 -10.90 2.51
C ALA A 150 12.97 -12.34 2.40
N ALA A 151 13.83 -13.23 1.91
CA ALA A 151 13.65 -14.67 2.00
C ALA A 151 14.78 -15.23 2.86
N VAL A 152 14.43 -16.04 3.86
CA VAL A 152 15.37 -16.55 4.85
C VAL A 152 15.16 -18.02 5.15
N THR A 153 16.22 -18.70 5.58
CA THR A 153 16.12 -19.98 6.29
C THR A 153 15.46 -19.78 7.66
N LEU A 154 15.05 -20.87 8.31
CA LEU A 154 14.47 -20.86 9.65
C LEU A 154 15.43 -20.25 10.69
N ASP A 155 16.75 -20.37 10.50
CA ASP A 155 17.79 -19.75 11.33
C ASP A 155 18.25 -18.36 10.84
N GLY A 156 17.50 -17.72 9.95
CA GLY A 156 17.63 -16.30 9.60
C GLY A 156 18.69 -15.95 8.55
N ARG A 157 19.06 -16.89 7.67
CA ARG A 157 20.06 -16.67 6.60
C ARG A 157 19.39 -16.25 5.31
N MET A 158 19.88 -15.19 4.70
CA MET A 158 19.44 -14.63 3.41
C MET A 158 20.20 -15.17 2.20
N ALA A 159 21.35 -15.82 2.42
CA ALA A 159 22.11 -16.49 1.38
C ALA A 159 22.70 -17.78 1.93
N VAL A 160 22.66 -18.84 1.11
CA VAL A 160 23.14 -20.19 1.45
C VAL A 160 24.10 -20.65 0.38
N ARG A 161 25.30 -21.10 0.77
CA ARG A 161 26.33 -21.53 -0.21
C ARG A 161 25.80 -22.67 -1.09
N GLY A 162 26.05 -22.59 -2.40
CA GLY A 162 25.64 -23.62 -3.35
C GLY A 162 24.15 -23.67 -3.66
N ARG A 163 23.32 -22.78 -3.10
CA ARG A 163 21.91 -22.65 -3.44
C ARG A 163 21.63 -21.30 -4.08
N ARG A 164 20.97 -21.34 -5.24
CA ARG A 164 20.49 -20.14 -5.93
C ARG A 164 19.26 -19.54 -5.24
N TRP A 165 18.39 -20.37 -4.68
CA TRP A 165 17.13 -19.95 -4.05
C TRP A 165 16.98 -20.56 -2.66
N ILE A 166 16.53 -19.73 -1.72
CA ILE A 166 16.12 -20.17 -0.38
C ILE A 166 14.64 -20.51 -0.38
N SER A 167 13.82 -19.58 -0.84
CA SER A 167 12.37 -19.72 -0.88
C SER A 167 11.90 -20.60 -2.04
N GLY A 168 10.78 -21.29 -1.82
CA GLY A 168 10.10 -22.14 -2.78
C GLY A 168 9.48 -21.38 -3.95
N GLU A 169 8.93 -22.12 -4.91
CA GLU A 169 8.36 -21.56 -6.14
C GLU A 169 7.17 -20.65 -5.88
N GLU A 170 6.24 -21.05 -5.00
CA GLU A 170 5.06 -20.25 -4.66
C GLU A 170 5.46 -18.89 -4.06
N SER A 171 6.44 -18.87 -3.16
CA SER A 171 6.99 -17.64 -2.58
C SER A 171 7.62 -16.74 -3.63
N ARG A 172 8.38 -17.30 -4.58
CA ARG A 172 8.94 -16.52 -5.70
C ARG A 172 7.85 -15.97 -6.61
N ARG A 173 6.77 -16.73 -6.85
CA ARG A 173 5.60 -16.25 -7.60
C ARG A 173 4.91 -15.08 -6.87
N ARG A 174 4.72 -15.16 -5.55
CA ARG A 174 4.18 -14.04 -4.74
C ARG A 174 5.06 -12.79 -4.80
N VAL A 175 6.39 -12.94 -4.81
CA VAL A 175 7.30 -11.80 -5.02
C VAL A 175 7.06 -11.17 -6.39
N HIS A 176 6.83 -11.94 -7.45
CA HIS A 176 6.47 -11.38 -8.76
C HIS A 176 5.12 -10.67 -8.76
N GLU A 177 4.13 -11.17 -8.03
CA GLU A 177 2.85 -10.46 -7.83
C GLU A 177 3.04 -9.14 -7.08
N LEU A 178 3.93 -9.11 -6.07
CA LEU A 178 4.27 -7.90 -5.34
C LEU A 178 4.98 -6.88 -6.25
N ARG A 179 5.97 -7.32 -7.04
CA ARG A 179 6.63 -6.48 -8.06
C ARG A 179 5.66 -5.89 -9.07
N ALA A 180 4.61 -6.63 -9.44
CA ALA A 180 3.59 -6.16 -10.38
C ALA A 180 2.66 -5.07 -9.78
N ARG A 181 2.66 -4.91 -8.44
CA ARG A 181 1.76 -4.01 -7.71
C ARG A 181 2.46 -2.76 -7.16
N VAL A 182 3.79 -2.75 -7.10
CA VAL A 182 4.56 -1.59 -6.63
C VAL A 182 5.04 -0.72 -7.78
N ASP A 183 5.33 0.54 -7.49
CA ASP A 183 5.81 1.50 -8.50
C ASP A 183 7.29 1.31 -8.80
N ALA A 184 8.08 0.91 -7.80
CA ALA A 184 9.51 0.71 -7.91
C ALA A 184 10.00 -0.51 -7.11
N VAL A 185 11.06 -1.15 -7.60
CA VAL A 185 11.83 -2.19 -6.92
C VAL A 185 13.26 -1.70 -6.77
N VAL A 186 13.79 -1.75 -5.55
CA VAL A 186 15.13 -1.24 -5.22
C VAL A 186 15.99 -2.37 -4.68
N VAL A 187 17.24 -2.41 -5.10
CA VAL A 187 18.30 -3.24 -4.51
C VAL A 187 19.57 -2.44 -4.30
N GLY A 188 20.45 -2.87 -3.41
CA GLY A 188 21.78 -2.26 -3.27
C GLY A 188 22.74 -2.68 -4.38
N MET A 189 23.74 -1.85 -4.70
CA MET A 189 24.79 -2.16 -5.68
C MET A 189 25.55 -3.47 -5.40
N GLY A 190 25.63 -3.90 -4.13
CA GLY A 190 26.18 -5.22 -3.78
C GLY A 190 25.38 -6.37 -4.40
N THR A 191 24.04 -6.29 -4.35
CA THR A 191 23.14 -7.27 -4.99
C THR A 191 23.23 -7.19 -6.51
N VAL A 192 23.32 -5.98 -7.08
CA VAL A 192 23.51 -5.82 -8.53
C VAL A 192 24.75 -6.57 -9.02
N ARG A 193 25.88 -6.41 -8.31
CA ARG A 193 27.15 -7.05 -8.68
C ARG A 193 27.16 -8.55 -8.44
N ALA A 194 26.45 -9.03 -7.42
CA ALA A 194 26.41 -10.45 -7.09
C ALA A 194 25.47 -11.26 -8.01
N ASP A 195 24.30 -10.68 -8.33
CA ASP A 195 23.18 -11.45 -8.87
C ASP A 195 22.71 -11.01 -10.27
N ASP A 196 23.20 -9.87 -10.77
CA ASP A 196 22.72 -9.20 -12.01
C ASP A 196 21.18 -9.28 -12.19
N PRO A 197 20.41 -8.73 -11.23
CA PRO A 197 18.99 -9.00 -11.17
C PRO A 197 18.20 -8.17 -12.19
N GLN A 198 17.28 -8.81 -12.89
CA GLN A 198 16.37 -8.11 -13.80
C GLN A 198 15.32 -7.23 -13.08
N LEU A 199 14.97 -7.55 -11.84
CA LEU A 199 13.96 -6.88 -11.00
C LEU A 199 12.54 -6.69 -11.61
N THR A 200 12.25 -7.31 -12.75
CA THR A 200 10.92 -7.30 -13.38
C THR A 200 9.93 -8.24 -12.68
N ALA A 201 8.64 -7.96 -12.86
CA ALA A 201 7.54 -8.86 -12.58
C ALA A 201 7.34 -9.82 -13.77
N ARG A 202 7.29 -11.13 -13.52
CA ARG A 202 7.26 -12.18 -14.57
C ARG A 202 6.36 -13.34 -14.13
N GLY A 203 5.75 -14.02 -15.09
CA GLY A 203 4.87 -15.18 -14.81
C GLY A 203 3.58 -14.83 -14.07
N VAL A 204 3.18 -13.55 -14.06
CA VAL A 204 1.98 -13.03 -13.39
C VAL A 204 1.34 -11.96 -14.27
N LYS A 205 0.09 -11.56 -13.98
CA LYS A 205 -0.56 -10.45 -14.67
C LYS A 205 0.16 -9.14 -14.31
N VAL A 206 0.70 -8.46 -15.31
CA VAL A 206 1.41 -7.18 -15.15
C VAL A 206 0.78 -6.16 -16.11
N THR A 207 0.26 -5.06 -15.57
CA THR A 207 -0.22 -3.92 -16.37
C THR A 207 0.91 -2.96 -16.67
N ARG A 208 1.84 -2.77 -15.72
CA ARG A 208 3.04 -1.94 -15.84
C ARG A 208 4.19 -2.59 -15.07
N GLN A 209 5.39 -2.60 -15.66
CA GLN A 209 6.60 -3.03 -14.93
C GLN A 209 7.01 -1.96 -13.91
N PRO A 210 7.50 -2.34 -12.73
CA PRO A 210 8.02 -1.37 -11.78
C PRO A 210 9.28 -0.70 -12.34
N ARG A 211 9.57 0.51 -11.87
CA ARG A 211 10.91 1.08 -12.01
C ARG A 211 11.92 0.19 -11.30
N ARG A 212 13.11 0.04 -11.86
CA ARG A 212 14.10 -0.93 -11.37
C ARG A 212 15.34 -0.15 -10.98
N ILE A 213 15.62 -0.09 -9.70
CA ILE A 213 16.53 0.89 -9.14
C ILE A 213 17.66 0.18 -8.39
N ALA A 214 18.88 0.59 -8.67
CA ALA A 214 20.07 0.25 -7.93
C ALA A 214 20.46 1.43 -7.03
N PHE A 215 20.67 1.16 -5.74
CA PHE A 215 21.12 2.15 -4.77
C PHE A 215 22.60 1.96 -4.45
N GLY A 216 23.41 3.01 -4.59
CA GLY A 216 24.82 3.00 -4.20
C GLY A 216 25.74 3.72 -5.20
N ARG A 217 27.02 3.35 -5.20
CA ARG A 217 28.07 4.03 -5.99
C ARG A 217 28.67 3.13 -7.08
N GLY A 218 29.27 3.79 -8.06
CA GLY A 218 29.99 3.18 -9.18
C GLY A 218 29.10 2.96 -10.40
N PRO A 219 29.67 2.61 -11.56
CA PRO A 219 28.86 2.32 -12.73
C PRO A 219 28.06 1.04 -12.51
N LEU A 220 26.88 0.99 -13.12
CA LEU A 220 26.15 -0.25 -13.31
C LEU A 220 26.94 -1.18 -14.24
N PRO A 221 26.75 -2.52 -14.14
CA PRO A 221 27.29 -3.45 -15.12
C PRO A 221 26.86 -3.10 -16.54
N ASP A 222 27.73 -3.38 -17.52
CA ASP A 222 27.43 -3.14 -18.93
C ASP A 222 26.13 -3.85 -19.35
N GLY A 223 25.27 -3.13 -20.08
CA GLY A 223 23.97 -3.63 -20.52
C GLY A 223 22.87 -3.61 -19.46
N SER A 224 23.18 -3.22 -18.21
CA SER A 224 22.17 -3.08 -17.16
C SER A 224 21.07 -2.10 -17.55
N GLN A 225 19.83 -2.49 -17.26
CA GLN A 225 18.63 -1.68 -17.50
C GLN A 225 18.10 -1.03 -16.21
N LEU A 226 18.95 -0.98 -15.18
CA LEU A 226 18.62 -0.41 -13.88
C LEU A 226 18.87 1.11 -13.90
N GLU A 227 18.09 1.83 -13.11
CA GLU A 227 18.31 3.24 -12.78
C GLU A 227 19.25 3.31 -11.58
N LEU A 228 20.28 4.16 -11.61
CA LEU A 228 21.21 4.31 -10.48
C LEU A 228 20.83 5.54 -9.64
N LEU A 229 20.57 5.31 -8.35
CA LEU A 229 20.45 6.36 -7.33
C LEU A 229 21.66 6.31 -6.40
N ASN A 230 22.30 7.45 -6.17
CA ASN A 230 23.59 7.53 -5.48
C ASN A 230 23.66 8.60 -4.38
N GLY A 231 22.57 9.35 -4.19
CA GLY A 231 22.39 10.33 -3.12
C GLY A 231 22.02 9.71 -1.77
N ALA A 232 21.66 10.57 -0.82
CA ALA A 232 21.16 10.15 0.48
C ALA A 232 19.76 9.51 0.34
N VAL A 233 19.49 8.45 1.11
CA VAL A 233 18.21 7.71 1.05
C VAL A 233 17.01 8.64 1.15
N ALA A 234 17.01 9.55 2.12
CA ALA A 234 15.92 10.51 2.32
C ALA A 234 15.65 11.40 1.10
N GLU A 235 16.70 11.91 0.44
CA GLU A 235 16.58 12.79 -0.72
C GLU A 235 16.10 12.02 -1.95
N GLU A 236 16.64 10.83 -2.16
CA GLU A 236 16.25 9.96 -3.27
C GLU A 236 14.80 9.48 -3.13
N LEU A 237 14.36 9.14 -1.91
CA LEU A 237 12.94 8.83 -1.66
C LEU A 237 12.04 10.04 -1.94
N ARG A 238 12.44 11.25 -1.56
CA ARG A 238 11.67 12.46 -1.87
C ARG A 238 11.58 12.70 -3.38
N GLY A 239 12.70 12.59 -4.10
CA GLY A 239 12.73 12.73 -5.56
C GLY A 239 11.87 11.68 -6.27
N LEU A 240 11.87 10.43 -5.77
CA LEU A 240 10.97 9.38 -6.26
C LEU A 240 9.50 9.75 -6.03
N ALA A 241 9.15 10.25 -4.84
CA ALA A 241 7.78 10.68 -4.53
C ALA A 241 7.33 11.87 -5.40
N GLU A 242 8.18 12.85 -5.63
CA GLU A 242 7.92 13.97 -6.56
C GLU A 242 7.71 13.48 -8.00
N GLY A 243 8.43 12.42 -8.39
CA GLY A 243 8.23 11.70 -9.65
C GLY A 243 7.01 10.77 -9.68
N GLY A 244 6.14 10.78 -8.66
CA GLY A 244 4.90 10.01 -8.60
C GLY A 244 5.05 8.56 -8.12
N VAL A 245 6.20 8.17 -7.57
CA VAL A 245 6.38 6.84 -6.96
C VAL A 245 5.72 6.85 -5.58
N GLN A 246 4.64 6.10 -5.41
CA GLN A 246 3.93 5.98 -4.13
C GLN A 246 4.36 4.76 -3.32
N SER A 247 4.90 3.74 -3.99
CA SER A 247 5.28 2.47 -3.35
C SER A 247 6.64 1.96 -3.84
N LEU A 248 7.42 1.40 -2.92
CA LEU A 248 8.76 0.93 -3.15
C LEU A 248 8.97 -0.43 -2.48
N LEU A 249 9.43 -1.41 -3.25
CA LEU A 249 9.82 -2.71 -2.74
C LEU A 249 11.34 -2.78 -2.60
N LEU A 250 11.82 -2.83 -1.36
CA LEU A 250 13.23 -3.01 -1.04
C LEU A 250 13.56 -4.50 -1.01
N GLU A 251 14.28 -4.97 -2.03
CA GLU A 251 14.70 -6.36 -2.17
C GLU A 251 16.20 -6.55 -1.95
N GLY A 252 16.56 -7.22 -0.87
CA GLY A 252 17.94 -7.66 -0.67
C GLY A 252 18.96 -6.53 -0.43
N GLY A 253 20.21 -6.94 -0.24
CA GLY A 253 21.28 -6.05 0.20
C GLY A 253 21.17 -5.74 1.70
N PRO A 254 21.84 -6.51 2.59
CA PRO A 254 21.75 -6.29 4.04
C PRO A 254 22.17 -4.87 4.45
N THR A 255 23.15 -4.28 3.76
CA THR A 255 23.62 -2.92 4.02
C THR A 255 22.57 -1.86 3.68
N LEU A 256 21.91 -1.97 2.53
CA LEU A 256 20.87 -1.01 2.13
C LEU A 256 19.64 -1.15 3.04
N ALA A 257 19.23 -2.39 3.31
CA ALA A 257 18.18 -2.68 4.27
C ALA A 257 18.49 -2.06 5.64
N ALA A 258 19.70 -2.27 6.17
CA ALA A 258 20.12 -1.68 7.45
C ALA A 258 19.99 -0.14 7.46
N SER A 259 20.37 0.54 6.37
CA SER A 259 20.21 2.00 6.25
C SER A 259 18.74 2.43 6.30
N PHE A 260 17.87 1.74 5.54
CA PHE A 260 16.43 2.05 5.54
C PHE A 260 15.78 1.83 6.91
N PHE A 261 16.21 0.82 7.67
CA PHE A 261 15.73 0.60 9.03
C PHE A 261 16.31 1.62 10.02
N ALA A 262 17.60 1.96 9.91
CA ALA A 262 18.24 2.94 10.79
C ALA A 262 17.62 4.34 10.65
N ASP A 263 17.20 4.70 9.44
CA ASP A 263 16.60 5.99 9.12
C ASP A 263 15.06 5.98 9.21
N ASP A 264 14.44 4.92 9.74
CA ASP A 264 12.99 4.78 9.94
C ASP A 264 12.15 4.94 8.65
N PHE A 265 12.64 4.37 7.55
CA PHE A 265 11.98 4.44 6.24
C PHE A 265 11.20 3.19 5.86
N VAL A 266 11.32 2.08 6.59
CA VAL A 266 10.57 0.85 6.30
C VAL A 266 9.21 0.90 6.96
N ASP A 267 8.13 0.83 6.17
CA ASP A 267 6.77 0.83 6.70
C ASP A 267 6.23 -0.58 6.96
N LYS A 268 6.63 -1.54 6.12
CA LYS A 268 6.08 -2.90 6.12
C LYS A 268 7.15 -3.94 5.85
N VAL A 269 7.07 -5.06 6.56
CA VAL A 269 8.01 -6.18 6.46
C VAL A 269 7.29 -7.41 5.92
N LEU A 270 7.83 -7.99 4.85
CA LEU A 270 7.45 -9.29 4.30
C LEU A 270 8.66 -10.24 4.38
N LEU A 271 8.56 -11.26 5.22
CA LEU A 271 9.61 -12.25 5.43
C LEU A 271 9.12 -13.63 5.00
N PHE A 272 9.70 -14.16 3.92
CA PHE A 272 9.48 -15.55 3.50
C PHE A 272 10.46 -16.46 4.25
N VAL A 273 9.96 -17.34 5.10
CA VAL A 273 10.74 -18.28 5.91
C VAL A 273 10.64 -19.67 5.30
N ALA A 274 11.74 -20.16 4.75
CA ALA A 274 11.85 -21.50 4.20
C ALA A 274 12.08 -22.54 5.32
N PRO A 275 11.56 -23.78 5.19
CA PRO A 275 11.71 -24.84 6.17
C PRO A 275 13.10 -25.51 6.10
N THR A 276 14.16 -24.70 6.03
CA THR A 276 15.57 -25.13 5.97
C THR A 276 16.34 -24.48 7.12
N ALA A 277 17.30 -25.17 7.72
CA ALA A 277 18.22 -24.63 8.73
C ALA A 277 19.61 -25.29 8.59
N GLY A 278 20.67 -24.58 9.00
CA GLY A 278 21.99 -25.17 9.29
C GLY A 278 22.89 -25.49 8.08
N ASP A 279 23.45 -24.48 7.43
CA ASP A 279 24.19 -24.61 6.15
C ASP A 279 25.66 -24.13 6.15
N GLY A 280 26.29 -23.98 7.32
CA GLY A 280 27.75 -23.79 7.39
C GLY A 280 28.28 -22.43 6.91
N GLY A 281 27.44 -21.41 6.73
CA GLY A 281 27.87 -20.05 6.40
C GLY A 281 26.95 -19.33 5.42
N GLY A 282 26.81 -18.02 5.55
CA GLY A 282 25.86 -17.24 4.74
C GLY A 282 25.67 -15.81 5.25
N VAL A 283 25.03 -14.99 4.43
CA VAL A 283 24.64 -13.62 4.83
C VAL A 283 23.39 -13.72 5.70
N ARG A 284 23.41 -13.12 6.89
CA ARG A 284 22.24 -13.04 7.78
C ARG A 284 21.41 -11.79 7.50
N LEU A 285 20.19 -11.78 8.03
CA LEU A 285 19.42 -10.54 8.17
C LEU A 285 20.28 -9.44 8.84
N PRO A 286 20.09 -8.17 8.47
CA PRO A 286 20.80 -7.07 9.12
C PRO A 286 20.53 -7.11 10.63
N ALA A 287 21.56 -6.83 11.42
CA ALA A 287 21.37 -6.52 12.82
C ALA A 287 20.70 -5.14 12.90
N PHE A 288 19.56 -5.07 13.58
CA PHE A 288 18.93 -3.80 13.91
C PHE A 288 19.64 -3.23 15.14
N ALA A 289 19.95 -1.94 15.13
CA ALA A 289 20.61 -1.29 16.26
C ALA A 289 19.73 -1.33 17.52
N ASP A 290 18.43 -1.10 17.34
CA ASP A 290 17.44 -1.08 18.41
C ASP A 290 16.31 -2.10 18.17
N PRO A 291 15.71 -2.66 19.24
CA PRO A 291 14.53 -3.49 19.11
C PRO A 291 13.36 -2.69 18.51
N MET A 292 12.83 -3.17 17.39
CA MET A 292 11.68 -2.55 16.72
C MET A 292 10.39 -3.29 17.08
N ARG A 293 9.36 -2.56 17.50
CA ARG A 293 8.04 -3.14 17.77
C ARG A 293 7.26 -3.25 16.47
N LEU A 294 6.95 -4.48 16.07
CA LEU A 294 6.10 -4.75 14.92
C LEU A 294 4.62 -4.87 15.35
N SER A 295 3.72 -4.41 14.49
CA SER A 295 2.27 -4.52 14.66
C SER A 295 1.65 -5.36 13.54
N ARG A 296 0.41 -5.81 13.75
CA ARG A 296 -0.38 -6.59 12.76
C ARG A 296 0.38 -7.80 12.19
N LEU A 297 1.15 -8.49 13.05
CA LEU A 297 1.90 -9.67 12.63
C LEU A 297 0.93 -10.77 12.18
N ARG A 298 1.11 -11.21 10.93
CA ARG A 298 0.33 -12.28 10.31
C ARG A 298 1.27 -13.32 9.73
N ALA A 299 0.89 -14.59 9.86
CA ALA A 299 1.59 -15.71 9.25
C ALA A 299 0.65 -16.43 8.26
N GLU A 300 1.16 -16.71 7.07
CA GLU A 300 0.45 -17.45 6.03
C GLU A 300 1.36 -18.51 5.42
N ARG A 301 0.80 -19.66 5.02
CA ARG A 301 1.55 -20.62 4.21
C ARG A 301 1.77 -20.07 2.80
N SER A 302 2.93 -20.37 2.22
CA SER A 302 3.31 -20.07 0.83
C SER A 302 4.07 -21.27 0.28
N GLY A 303 3.33 -22.27 -0.19
CA GLY A 303 3.85 -23.60 -0.50
C GLY A 303 4.41 -24.26 0.75
N GLU A 304 5.69 -24.63 0.70
CA GLU A 304 6.43 -25.17 1.84
C GLU A 304 6.98 -24.08 2.78
N ASP A 305 7.00 -22.82 2.35
CA ASP A 305 7.46 -21.68 3.14
C ASP A 305 6.33 -21.09 3.99
N VAL A 306 6.69 -20.22 4.93
CA VAL A 306 5.77 -19.33 5.65
C VAL A 306 6.07 -17.87 5.27
N LEU A 307 5.05 -17.11 4.88
CA LEU A 307 5.13 -15.66 4.75
C LEU A 307 4.71 -15.02 6.07
N LEU A 308 5.62 -14.28 6.70
CA LEU A 308 5.33 -13.37 7.80
C LEU A 308 5.16 -11.97 7.24
N THR A 309 4.07 -11.30 7.61
CA THR A 309 3.80 -9.89 7.28
C THR A 309 3.61 -9.11 8.56
N ALA A 310 4.22 -7.93 8.67
CA ALA A 310 4.00 -7.02 9.78
C ALA A 310 4.22 -5.56 9.35
N TYR A 311 3.69 -4.64 10.16
CA TYR A 311 3.86 -3.20 9.97
C TYR A 311 4.81 -2.64 11.02
N VAL A 312 5.72 -1.78 10.56
CA VAL A 312 6.57 -0.94 11.41
C VAL A 312 5.77 0.31 11.81
N HIS A 313 5.11 0.93 10.84
CA HIS A 313 4.19 2.05 11.06
C HIS A 313 2.79 1.63 10.60
N GLU A 314 1.76 1.94 11.41
CA GLU A 314 0.39 1.75 10.93
C GLU A 314 0.10 2.72 9.76
N PRO A 315 -0.50 2.24 8.67
CA PRO A 315 -0.89 3.08 7.53
C PRO A 315 -2.09 3.96 7.89
#